data_AF-A0A1E3VJI7-F1
#
_entry.id   AF-A0A1E3VJI7-F1
#
_cell.length_a   1.000
_cell.length_b   1.000
_cell.length_c   1.000
_cell.angle_alpha   90.00
_cell.angle_beta   90.00
_cell.angle_gamma   90.00
#
_symmetry.space_group_name_H-M   'P 1'
#
loop_
_entity.id
_entity.type
_entity.pdbx_description
1 polymer ?
#
loop_
_entity_poly.entity_id
_entity_poly.type
_entity_poly.pdbx_seq_one_letter_code
_entity_poly.pdbx_strand_id
1 'polypeptide(L)'
;MSQNFIQWRQSTSLGLGVNLKIAIASALFTLTATAAIAGSSTFQNTCSNISFQYTDNGGAEISATCLRADGSPNGTSIAMPAIANVDGALKLEGDSATFQESCGSIELVPSISGVTLNASCRDTAGAFHASSIPINGIDNSDGTLTN
;
A
#
# COMPACT_ATOMS: atom_id res chain seq x y z
N MET A 1 -50.89 0.94 13.77
CA MET A 1 -49.74 0.59 14.62
C MET A 1 -48.97 1.90 14.83
N SER A 2 -49.12 2.73 15.87
CA SER A 2 -49.07 2.49 17.33
C SER A 2 -47.74 1.78 17.67
N GLN A 3 -46.75 2.32 18.40
CA GLN A 3 -46.64 3.28 19.52
C GLN A 3 -45.29 4.04 19.37
N ASN A 4 -45.14 5.34 19.64
CA ASN A 4 -44.98 6.00 20.95
C ASN A 4 -43.95 5.35 21.91
N PHE A 5 -42.82 6.00 22.16
CA PHE A 5 -42.39 6.28 23.54
C PHE A 5 -41.53 7.54 23.63
N ILE A 6 -41.97 8.39 24.56
CA ILE A 6 -41.48 9.70 24.97
C ILE A 6 -40.45 9.48 26.09
N GLN A 7 -39.70 10.53 26.46
CA GLN A 7 -39.13 10.80 27.80
C GLN A 7 -37.60 10.86 27.87
N TRP A 8 -36.95 11.91 28.40
CA TRP A 8 -37.33 13.27 28.79
C TRP A 8 -36.05 13.98 29.31
N ARG A 9 -36.14 15.31 29.45
CA ARG A 9 -35.26 16.26 30.19
C ARG A 9 -33.77 16.31 29.86
N GLN A 10 -33.32 17.50 29.47
CA GLN A 10 -32.19 18.09 30.18
C GLN A 10 -32.58 19.46 30.73
N SER A 11 -32.56 19.54 32.05
CA SER A 11 -32.80 20.72 32.85
C SER A 11 -31.74 21.78 32.59
N THR A 12 -32.18 23.01 32.30
CA THR A 12 -31.38 24.22 32.46
C THR A 12 -31.12 24.45 33.94
N SER A 13 -29.85 24.46 34.33
CA SER A 13 -29.39 24.88 35.64
C SER A 13 -28.27 25.91 35.44
N LEU A 14 -28.65 27.19 35.47
CA LEU A 14 -27.74 28.30 35.68
C LEU A 14 -27.30 28.27 37.15
N GLY A 15 -26.02 27.95 37.38
CA GLY A 15 -25.37 28.07 38.67
C GLY A 15 -24.11 28.92 38.54
N LEU A 16 -24.19 30.19 38.95
CA LEU A 16 -23.03 31.01 39.28
C LEU A 16 -22.23 30.35 40.40
N GLY A 17 -20.93 30.23 40.22
CA GLY A 17 -20.03 29.72 41.25
C GLY A 17 -18.57 29.81 40.84
N VAL A 18 -18.01 31.02 40.89
CA VAL A 18 -16.57 31.28 40.81
C VAL A 18 -15.89 30.60 42.00
N ASN A 19 -14.96 29.67 41.80
CA ASN A 19 -13.87 29.37 42.74
C ASN A 19 -12.78 28.51 42.08
N LEU A 20 -11.69 29.19 41.74
CA LEU A 20 -10.28 28.78 41.74
C LEU A 20 -9.98 27.33 42.17
N LYS A 21 -9.47 26.54 41.23
CA LYS A 21 -8.34 25.59 41.39
C LYS A 21 -7.91 25.08 40.02
N ILE A 22 -6.71 25.46 39.62
CA ILE A 22 -6.06 25.03 38.36
C ILE A 22 -5.84 23.52 38.44
N ALA A 23 -6.62 22.76 37.68
CA ALA A 23 -6.35 21.36 37.40
C ALA A 23 -5.69 21.29 36.02
N ILE A 24 -4.40 20.92 36.00
CA ILE A 24 -3.67 20.63 34.77
C ILE A 24 -4.21 19.28 34.27
N ALA A 25 -5.24 19.33 33.43
CA ALA A 25 -5.74 18.16 32.73
C ALA A 25 -4.84 17.91 31.51
N SER A 26 -3.99 16.90 31.61
CA SER A 26 -3.18 16.39 30.51
C SER A 26 -4.11 15.99 29.35
N ALA A 27 -4.10 16.77 28.28
CA ALA A 27 -4.86 16.47 27.07
C ALA A 27 -4.24 15.24 26.38
N LEU A 28 -4.96 14.12 26.38
CA LEU A 28 -4.66 12.95 25.57
C LEU A 28 -4.90 13.30 24.10
N PHE A 29 -3.82 13.56 23.36
CA PHE A 29 -3.84 13.67 21.91
C PHE A 29 -4.05 12.27 21.33
N THR A 30 -5.28 11.96 20.91
CA THR A 30 -5.55 10.77 20.09
C THR A 30 -5.09 11.04 18.66
N LEU A 31 -3.91 10.53 18.28
CA LEU A 31 -3.47 10.48 16.89
C LEU A 31 -4.36 9.50 16.12
N THR A 32 -5.27 10.03 15.31
CA THR A 32 -5.95 9.23 14.28
C THR A 32 -4.97 9.01 13.14
N ALA A 33 -4.37 7.81 13.06
CA ALA A 33 -3.58 7.41 11.92
C ALA A 33 -4.48 7.39 10.67
N THR A 34 -4.23 8.30 9.73
CA THR A 34 -4.87 8.24 8.41
C THR A 34 -4.10 7.20 7.61
N ALA A 35 -4.76 6.11 7.24
CA ALA A 35 -4.17 5.15 6.30
C ALA A 35 -3.97 5.84 4.96
N ALA A 36 -2.72 6.01 4.53
CA ALA A 36 -2.41 6.48 3.19
C ALA A 36 -2.77 5.36 2.20
N ILE A 37 -3.73 5.62 1.32
CA ILE A 37 -4.06 4.71 0.22
C ILE A 37 -3.06 5.02 -0.89
N ALA A 38 -2.18 4.07 -1.20
CA ALA A 38 -1.25 4.20 -2.32
C ALA A 38 -2.05 4.39 -3.63
N GLY A 39 -1.73 5.45 -4.39
CA GLY A 39 -2.33 5.71 -5.70
C GLY A 39 -1.92 4.67 -6.73
N SER A 40 -2.63 4.58 -7.86
CA SER A 40 -2.23 3.70 -8.97
C SER A 40 -0.84 4.07 -9.48
N SER A 41 -0.03 3.07 -9.82
CA SER A 41 1.29 3.32 -10.42
C SER A 41 1.17 3.96 -11.80
N THR A 42 1.96 4.99 -12.07
CA THR A 42 1.95 5.69 -13.36
C THR A 42 3.28 5.63 -14.13
N PHE A 43 4.33 5.09 -13.51
CA PHE A 43 5.68 5.03 -14.08
C PHE A 43 5.72 4.32 -15.44
N GLN A 44 4.86 3.33 -15.68
CA GLN A 44 4.79 2.58 -16.92
C GLN A 44 4.52 3.44 -18.17
N ASN A 45 4.00 4.66 -17.99
CA ASN A 45 3.78 5.59 -19.10
C ASN A 45 5.07 6.25 -19.59
N THR A 46 6.11 6.27 -18.76
CA THR A 46 7.39 6.95 -19.05
C THR A 46 8.61 6.05 -18.86
N CYS A 47 8.38 4.78 -18.51
CA CYS A 47 9.39 3.76 -18.35
C CYS A 47 9.18 2.61 -19.34
N SER A 48 10.28 1.93 -19.66
CA SER A 48 10.35 0.81 -20.60
C SER A 48 11.22 -0.30 -20.01
N ASN A 49 11.23 -1.48 -20.63
CA ASN A 49 11.96 -2.65 -20.13
C ASN A 49 11.65 -2.98 -18.66
N ILE A 50 10.39 -2.82 -18.27
CA ILE A 50 9.92 -3.09 -16.91
C ILE A 50 10.00 -4.58 -16.67
N SER A 51 10.84 -4.99 -15.74
CA SER A 51 11.10 -6.40 -15.44
C SER A 51 11.21 -6.63 -13.94
N PHE A 52 10.78 -7.82 -13.53
CA PHE A 52 11.09 -8.36 -12.23
C PHE A 52 12.55 -8.80 -12.18
N GLN A 53 13.25 -8.53 -11.09
CA GLN A 53 14.62 -8.98 -10.84
C GLN A 53 14.77 -9.48 -9.40
N TYR A 54 15.63 -10.48 -9.21
CA TYR A 54 16.09 -10.88 -7.89
C TYR A 54 17.28 -10.02 -7.49
N THR A 55 17.33 -9.60 -6.23
CA THR A 55 18.53 -8.98 -5.65
C THR A 55 19.52 -10.05 -5.19
N ASP A 56 20.78 -9.66 -4.97
CA ASP A 56 21.83 -10.58 -4.52
C ASP A 56 21.51 -11.29 -3.19
N ASN A 57 20.62 -10.71 -2.39
CA ASN A 57 20.18 -11.26 -1.09
C ASN A 57 18.90 -12.10 -1.20
N GLY A 58 18.42 -12.42 -2.41
CA GLY A 58 17.15 -13.12 -2.63
C GLY A 58 15.91 -12.22 -2.53
N GLY A 59 16.09 -10.91 -2.41
CA GLY A 59 14.98 -9.96 -2.42
C GLY A 59 14.37 -9.79 -3.81
N ALA A 60 13.24 -9.10 -3.88
CA ALA A 60 12.53 -8.78 -5.11
C ALA A 60 12.63 -7.28 -5.43
N GLU A 61 12.96 -6.96 -6.68
CA GLU A 61 12.96 -5.58 -7.17
C GLU A 61 12.33 -5.47 -8.56
N ILE A 62 11.88 -4.25 -8.89
CA ILE A 62 11.44 -3.85 -10.22
C ILE A 62 12.59 -3.07 -10.85
N SER A 63 13.05 -3.52 -12.02
CA SER A 63 14.02 -2.79 -12.84
C SER A 63 13.33 -2.22 -14.06
N ALA A 64 13.69 -1.00 -14.44
CA ALA A 64 13.18 -0.35 -15.64
C ALA A 64 14.18 0.68 -16.20
N THR A 65 13.98 1.06 -17.46
CA THR A 65 14.58 2.27 -18.06
C THR A 65 13.53 3.37 -18.13
N CYS A 66 13.69 4.40 -17.31
CA CYS A 66 12.76 5.53 -17.19
C CYS A 66 13.30 6.78 -17.87
N LEU A 67 12.40 7.58 -18.47
CA LEU A 67 12.77 8.85 -19.08
C LEU A 67 12.89 9.96 -18.02
N ARG A 68 13.94 10.78 -18.13
CA ARG A 68 14.08 12.05 -17.42
C ARG A 68 13.22 13.14 -18.04
N ALA A 69 13.10 14.28 -17.36
CA ALA A 69 12.39 15.45 -17.87
C ALA A 69 12.97 16.00 -19.18
N ASP A 70 14.28 15.81 -19.41
CA ASP A 70 14.96 16.17 -20.65
C ASP A 70 14.79 15.12 -21.78
N GLY A 71 14.06 14.03 -21.51
CA GLY A 71 13.84 12.93 -22.45
C GLY A 71 14.98 11.91 -22.54
N SER A 72 16.06 12.09 -21.78
CA SER A 72 17.15 11.10 -21.73
C SER A 72 16.74 9.84 -20.94
N PRO A 73 17.17 8.64 -21.35
CA PRO A 73 16.89 7.43 -20.61
C PRO A 73 17.79 7.30 -19.37
N ASN A 74 17.25 6.71 -18.31
CA ASN A 74 17.96 6.32 -17.10
C ASN A 74 17.57 4.91 -16.67
N GLY A 75 18.57 4.05 -16.41
CA GLY A 75 18.32 2.77 -15.76
C GLY A 75 18.09 2.98 -14.27
N THR A 76 17.03 2.38 -13.73
CA THR A 76 16.65 2.53 -12.32
C THR A 76 16.00 1.24 -11.83
N SER A 77 16.10 0.99 -10.52
CA SER A 77 15.40 -0.10 -9.85
C SER A 77 14.83 0.37 -8.52
N ILE A 78 13.77 -0.30 -8.07
CA ILE A 78 13.13 -0.06 -6.79
C ILE A 78 12.72 -1.40 -6.17
N ALA A 79 12.80 -1.50 -4.85
CA ALA A 79 12.33 -2.67 -4.13
C ALA A 79 10.84 -2.92 -4.42
N MET A 80 10.47 -4.20 -4.57
CA MET A 80 9.09 -4.59 -4.76
C MET A 80 8.26 -4.22 -3.51
N PRO A 81 6.99 -3.77 -3.65
CA PRO A 81 6.11 -3.57 -2.50
C PRO A 81 6.02 -4.82 -1.62
N ALA A 82 5.63 -4.65 -0.36
CA ALA A 82 5.48 -5.73 0.61
C ALA A 82 4.36 -6.72 0.22
N ILE A 83 4.68 -7.59 -0.74
CA ILE A 83 3.79 -8.59 -1.29
C ILE A 83 4.24 -9.96 -0.77
N ALA A 84 3.30 -10.69 -0.20
CA ALA A 84 3.48 -12.04 0.30
C ALA A 84 2.58 -13.02 -0.46
N ASN A 85 2.96 -14.30 -0.44
CA ASN A 85 2.09 -15.39 -0.82
C ASN A 85 1.36 -15.90 0.43
N VAL A 86 0.03 -15.80 0.43
CA VAL A 86 -0.83 -16.27 1.51
C VAL A 86 -1.73 -17.37 0.97
N ASP A 87 -1.30 -18.62 1.20
CA ASP A 87 -2.00 -19.84 0.79
C ASP A 87 -2.34 -19.89 -0.71
N GLY A 88 -1.35 -19.57 -1.55
CA GLY A 88 -1.49 -19.56 -3.02
C GLY A 88 -1.98 -18.23 -3.60
N ALA A 89 -2.27 -17.22 -2.78
CA ALA A 89 -2.74 -15.90 -3.22
C ALA A 89 -1.76 -14.78 -2.86
N LEU A 90 -1.45 -13.91 -3.83
CA LEU A 90 -0.66 -12.70 -3.62
C LEU A 90 -1.45 -11.66 -2.80
N LYS A 91 -0.84 -11.13 -1.74
CA LYS A 91 -1.43 -10.09 -0.89
C LYS A 91 -0.39 -9.05 -0.48
N LEU A 92 -0.84 -7.82 -0.28
CA LEU A 92 -0.04 -6.78 0.38
C LEU A 92 -0.01 -7.08 1.89
N GLU A 93 1.10 -7.62 2.37
CA GLU A 93 1.30 -8.04 3.76
C GLU A 93 2.79 -8.04 4.13
N GLY A 94 3.09 -7.66 5.38
CA GLY A 94 4.45 -7.59 5.92
C GLY A 94 5.15 -6.27 5.61
N ASP A 95 6.46 -6.26 5.82
CA ASP A 95 7.32 -5.07 5.66
C ASP A 95 8.14 -5.11 4.35
N SER A 96 8.28 -6.29 3.74
CA SER A 96 9.07 -6.51 2.53
C SER A 96 8.47 -7.63 1.67
N ALA A 97 8.81 -7.64 0.39
CA ALA A 97 8.38 -8.70 -0.52
C ALA A 97 8.96 -10.08 -0.13
N THR A 98 8.07 -11.07 -0.03
CA THR A 98 8.42 -12.46 0.30
C THR A 98 7.74 -13.48 -0.62
N PHE A 99 6.85 -13.05 -1.52
CA PHE A 99 6.16 -13.94 -2.45
C PHE A 99 7.13 -14.76 -3.32
N GLN A 100 8.28 -14.17 -3.69
CA GLN A 100 9.27 -14.80 -4.56
C GLN A 100 9.88 -16.08 -3.97
N GLU A 101 9.79 -16.28 -2.66
CA GLU A 101 10.28 -17.48 -1.97
C GLU A 101 9.41 -18.72 -2.25
N SER A 102 8.16 -18.53 -2.66
CA SER A 102 7.18 -19.63 -2.82
C SER A 102 6.31 -19.52 -4.07
N CYS A 103 6.54 -18.50 -4.90
CA CYS A 103 5.91 -18.36 -6.20
C CYS A 103 6.94 -18.54 -7.33
N GLY A 104 6.50 -19.14 -8.43
CA GLY A 104 7.24 -19.23 -9.69
C GLY A 104 6.49 -18.53 -10.82
N SER A 105 7.06 -18.56 -12.04
CA SER A 105 6.47 -17.93 -13.23
C SER A 105 6.08 -16.47 -12.99
N ILE A 106 6.99 -15.73 -12.35
CA ILE A 106 6.80 -14.33 -11.95
C ILE A 106 6.96 -13.43 -13.18
N GLU A 107 5.97 -12.60 -13.44
CA GLU A 107 5.95 -11.65 -14.56
C GLU A 107 5.32 -10.32 -14.13
N LEU A 108 5.92 -9.22 -14.59
CA LEU A 108 5.31 -7.89 -14.51
C LEU A 108 4.64 -7.57 -15.84
N VAL A 109 3.34 -7.33 -15.79
CA VAL A 109 2.52 -7.02 -16.97
C VAL A 109 2.11 -5.54 -16.92
N PRO A 110 2.83 -4.65 -17.63
CA PRO A 110 2.44 -3.26 -17.73
C PRO A 110 1.20 -3.08 -18.61
N SER A 111 0.34 -2.16 -18.22
CA SER A 111 -0.87 -1.74 -18.95
C SER A 111 -1.06 -0.23 -18.81
N ILE A 112 -1.99 0.34 -19.59
CA ILE A 112 -2.29 1.78 -19.47
C ILE A 112 -2.77 2.18 -18.07
N SER A 113 -3.36 1.24 -17.32
CA SER A 113 -3.93 1.48 -15.99
C SER A 113 -2.94 1.23 -14.84
N GLY A 114 -1.74 0.73 -15.12
CA GLY A 114 -0.77 0.34 -14.10
C GLY A 114 -0.02 -0.94 -14.47
N VAL A 115 0.77 -1.45 -13.53
CA VAL A 115 1.51 -2.70 -13.67
C VAL A 115 0.87 -3.76 -12.78
N THR A 116 0.66 -4.96 -13.33
CA THR A 116 0.16 -6.11 -12.57
C THR A 116 1.28 -7.13 -12.39
N LEU A 117 1.48 -7.61 -11.17
CA LEU A 117 2.31 -8.76 -10.88
C LEU A 117 1.48 -10.03 -11.08
N ASN A 118 1.92 -10.90 -11.99
CA ASN A 118 1.37 -12.24 -12.18
C ASN A 118 2.38 -13.26 -11.68
N ALA A 119 1.90 -14.29 -10.97
CA ALA A 119 2.74 -15.40 -10.53
C ALA A 119 1.93 -16.68 -10.33
N SER A 120 2.63 -17.80 -10.22
CA SER A 120 2.08 -19.09 -9.81
C SER A 120 2.59 -19.41 -8.40
N CYS A 121 1.71 -19.34 -7.41
CA CYS A 121 2.06 -19.37 -5.99
C CYS A 121 1.68 -20.69 -5.32
N ARG A 122 2.59 -21.23 -4.53
CA ARG A 122 2.38 -22.49 -3.80
C ARG A 122 1.51 -22.28 -2.56
N ASP A 123 0.46 -23.07 -2.40
CA ASP A 123 -0.37 -23.08 -1.19
C ASP A 123 0.26 -23.91 -0.05
N THR A 124 -0.41 -23.97 1.09
CA THR A 124 0.04 -24.74 2.26
C THR A 124 0.01 -26.26 2.04
N ALA A 125 -0.85 -26.75 1.14
CA ALA A 125 -0.91 -28.14 0.72
C ALA A 125 0.17 -28.52 -0.31
N GLY A 126 0.81 -27.52 -0.91
CA GLY A 126 1.85 -27.63 -1.91
C GLY A 126 1.39 -27.58 -3.37
N ALA A 127 0.12 -27.30 -3.63
CA ALA A 127 -0.39 -27.05 -4.98
C ALA A 127 -0.07 -25.62 -5.43
N PHE A 128 0.09 -25.43 -6.74
CA PHE A 128 0.38 -24.11 -7.32
C PHE A 128 -0.89 -23.49 -7.91
N HIS A 129 -1.12 -22.22 -7.58
CA HIS A 129 -2.28 -21.44 -8.04
C HIS A 129 -1.82 -20.21 -8.79
N ALA A 130 -2.45 -19.94 -9.92
CA ALA A 130 -2.25 -18.68 -10.62
C ALA A 130 -2.84 -17.53 -9.78
N SER A 131 -2.03 -16.52 -9.50
CA SER A 131 -2.40 -15.35 -8.72
C SER A 131 -1.92 -14.09 -9.39
N SER A 132 -2.63 -12.99 -9.17
CA SER A 132 -2.24 -11.66 -9.66
C SER A 132 -2.57 -10.58 -8.64
N ILE A 133 -1.78 -9.50 -8.64
CA ILE A 133 -2.02 -8.33 -7.80
C ILE A 133 -1.52 -7.06 -8.53
N PRO A 134 -2.27 -5.95 -8.52
CA PRO A 134 -1.78 -4.69 -9.05
C PRO A 134 -0.63 -4.14 -8.17
N ILE A 135 0.41 -3.64 -8.83
CA ILE A 135 1.47 -2.87 -8.20
C ILE A 135 1.07 -1.39 -8.21
N ASN A 136 0.95 -0.81 -7.04
CA ASN A 136 0.53 0.57 -6.82
C ASN A 136 1.62 1.37 -6.11
N GLY A 137 1.52 2.70 -6.17
CA GLY A 137 2.40 3.62 -5.47
C GLY A 137 3.83 3.61 -6.00
N ILE A 138 4.03 3.41 -7.31
CA ILE A 138 5.33 3.58 -7.95
C ILE A 138 5.22 4.64 -9.04
N ASP A 139 6.11 5.61 -8.97
CA ASP A 139 6.19 6.73 -9.89
C ASP A 139 7.59 6.90 -10.47
N ASN A 140 7.69 7.61 -11.58
CA ASN A 140 8.96 8.02 -12.17
C ASN A 140 9.23 9.50 -11.82
N SER A 141 10.21 9.75 -10.97
CA SER A 141 10.70 11.08 -10.62
C SER A 141 12.02 11.37 -11.34
N ASP A 142 11.95 12.11 -12.44
CA ASP A 142 13.10 12.51 -13.28
C ASP A 142 14.04 11.33 -13.63
N GLY A 143 13.46 10.25 -14.15
CA GLY A 143 14.17 9.04 -14.54
C GLY A 143 14.47 8.06 -13.40
N THR A 144 13.99 8.31 -12.18
CA THR A 144 14.23 7.45 -11.01
C THR A 144 12.92 6.92 -10.46
N LEU A 145 12.82 5.60 -10.24
CA LEU A 145 11.63 5.00 -9.63
C LEU A 145 11.55 5.36 -8.14
N THR A 146 10.37 5.76 -7.67
CA THR A 146 10.09 6.16 -6.28
C THR A 146 8.75 5.62 -5.79
N ASN A 147 8.57 5.53 -4.47
CA ASN A 147 7.31 5.15 -3.80
C ASN A 147 6.69 6.27 -2.95
#